data_AF-A0A9E3JER7-F1
#
_entry.id   AF-A0A9E3JER7-F1
#
_cell.length_a   1.000
_cell.length_b   1.000
_cell.length_c   1.000
_cell.angle_alpha   90.00
_cell.angle_beta   90.00
_cell.angle_gamma   90.00
#
_symmetry.space_group_name_H-M   'P 1'
#
loop_
_entity.id
_entity.type
_entity.pdbx_description
1 polymer ?
#
loop_
_entity_poly.entity_id
_entity_poly.type
_entity_poly.pdbx_seq_one_letter_code
_entity_poly.pdbx_strand_id
1 'polypeptide(L)' 'MDETEFWELVDATREAAEGDPEDQTDLLVDRLLALDPEMVLDFARHFEARFNRAYTWDLWGAAWILLDGV' A
#
# COMPACT_ATOMS: atom_id res chain seq x y z
N MET A 1 -12.00 3.73 -8.54
CA MET A 1 -11.57 4.17 -7.20
C MET A 1 -10.92 5.54 -7.30
N ASP A 2 -11.45 6.51 -6.57
CA ASP A 2 -10.81 7.82 -6.41
C ASP A 2 -9.70 7.81 -5.35
N GLU A 3 -9.01 8.93 -5.19
CA GLU A 3 -7.89 9.02 -4.24
C GLU A 3 -8.31 8.87 -2.78
N THR A 4 -9.51 9.31 -2.41
CA THR A 4 -10.01 9.22 -1.03
C THR A 4 -10.29 7.76 -0.69
N GLU A 5 -11.05 7.09 -1.55
CA GLU A 5 -11.38 5.66 -1.43
C GLU A 5 -10.13 4.78 -1.37
N PHE A 6 -9.08 5.14 -2.13
CA PHE A 6 -7.78 4.47 -2.08
C PHE A 6 -7.15 4.54 -0.69
N TRP A 7 -7.07 5.74 -0.12
CA TRP A 7 -6.46 5.91 1.20
C TRP A 7 -7.31 5.30 2.32
N GLU A 8 -8.64 5.39 2.23
CA GLU A 8 -9.53 4.71 3.17
C GLU A 8 -9.32 3.19 3.18
N LEU A 9 -9.14 2.57 2.00
CA LEU A 9 -8.85 1.14 1.92
C LEU A 9 -7.50 0.77 2.56
N VAL A 10 -6.46 1.56 2.30
CA VAL A 10 -5.12 1.37 2.88
C VAL A 10 -5.14 1.56 4.40
N ASP A 11 -5.79 2.62 4.89
CA ASP A 11 -5.85 2.91 6.32
C ASP A 11 -6.68 1.87 7.07
N ALA A 12 -7.82 1.46 6.52
CA ALA A 12 -8.67 0.47 7.16
C ALA A 12 -8.05 -0.94 7.19
N THR A 13 -7.14 -1.27 6.26
CA THR A 13 -6.37 -2.53 6.31
C THR A 13 -5.23 -2.44 7.31
N ARG A 14 -4.56 -1.28 7.37
CA ARG A 14 -3.52 -0.99 8.37
C ARG A 14 -4.04 -1.06 9.80
N GLU A 15 -5.21 -0.47 10.06
CA GLU A 15 -5.84 -0.50 11.38
C GLU A 15 -6.24 -1.93 11.78
N ALA A 16 -6.82 -2.68 10.83
CA ALA A 16 -7.24 -4.07 11.07
C ALA A 16 -6.06 -5.04 11.31
N ALA A 17 -4.88 -4.74 10.75
CA ALA A 17 -3.66 -5.49 10.97
C ALA A 17 -2.89 -5.06 12.23
N GLU A 18 -3.42 -4.10 13.01
CA GLU A 18 -2.74 -3.54 14.19
C GLU A 18 -1.30 -3.03 13.92
N GLY A 19 -1.02 -2.67 12.66
CA GLY A 19 0.29 -2.21 12.20
C GLY A 19 1.25 -3.29 11.73
N ASP A 20 0.86 -4.58 11.69
CA ASP A 20 1.66 -5.64 11.08
C ASP A 20 1.61 -5.55 9.54
N PRO A 21 2.76 -5.40 8.84
CA PRO A 21 2.80 -5.27 7.38
C PRO A 21 2.40 -6.53 6.61
N GLU A 22 2.68 -7.73 7.14
CA GLU A 22 2.34 -8.99 6.49
C GLU A 22 0.81 -9.19 6.55
N ASP A 23 0.23 -9.05 7.74
CA ASP A 23 -1.22 -9.15 7.92
C ASP A 23 -1.98 -8.06 7.15
N GLN A 24 -1.43 -6.83 7.08
CA GLN A 24 -2.03 -5.75 6.29
C GLN A 24 -2.10 -6.14 4.81
N THR A 25 -1.05 -6.77 4.28
CA THR A 25 -0.98 -7.16 2.86
C THR A 25 -2.05 -8.21 2.54
N ASP A 26 -2.20 -9.22 3.38
CA ASP A 26 -3.22 -10.26 3.21
C ASP A 26 -4.64 -9.67 3.28
N LEU A 27 -4.92 -8.82 4.27
CA LEU A 27 -6.21 -8.15 4.41
C LEU A 27 -6.52 -7.22 3.22
N LEU A 28 -5.52 -6.53 2.68
CA LEU A 28 -5.68 -5.68 1.51
C LEU A 28 -6.01 -6.49 0.26
N VAL A 29 -5.33 -7.62 0.06
CA VAL A 29 -5.63 -8.54 -1.06
C VAL A 29 -7.05 -9.07 -0.92
N ASP A 30 -7.46 -9.55 0.25
CA ASP A 30 -8.81 -10.07 0.49
C ASP A 30 -9.90 -9.03 0.18
N ARG A 31 -9.68 -7.77 0.57
CA ARG A 31 -10.63 -6.70 0.27
C ARG A 31 -10.66 -6.35 -1.21
N LEU A 32 -9.51 -6.30 -1.89
CA LEU A 32 -9.45 -6.07 -3.33
C LEU A 32 -10.15 -7.19 -4.12
N LEU A 33 -10.05 -8.44 -3.68
CA LEU A 33 -10.74 -9.58 -4.31
C LEU A 33 -12.28 -9.49 -4.22
N ALA A 34 -12.80 -8.74 -3.25
CA ALA A 34 -14.23 -8.50 -3.09
C ALA A 34 -14.77 -7.32 -3.93
N LEU A 35 -13.90 -6.56 -4.60
CA LEU A 35 -14.28 -5.41 -5.43
C LEU A 35 -14.47 -5.78 -6.90
N ASP A 36 -15.15 -4.89 -7.63
CA ASP A 36 -15.24 -4.98 -9.08
C ASP A 36 -13.86 -4.82 -9.75
N PRO A 37 -13.59 -5.53 -10.87
CA PRO A 37 -12.29 -5.47 -11.55
C PRO A 37 -11.82 -4.06 -11.93
N GLU A 38 -12.75 -3.15 -12.27
CA GLU A 38 -12.41 -1.77 -12.60
C GLU A 38 -11.92 -0.98 -11.37
N MET A 39 -12.47 -1.26 -10.19
CA MET A 39 -12.01 -0.67 -8.93
C MET A 39 -10.61 -1.16 -8.57
N VAL A 40 -10.32 -2.45 -8.82
CA VAL A 40 -8.97 -3.02 -8.63
C VAL A 40 -7.96 -2.38 -9.58
N LEU A 41 -8.34 -2.15 -10.84
CA LEU A 41 -7.48 -1.47 -11.81
C LEU A 41 -7.18 -0.02 -11.38
N ASP A 42 -8.18 0.69 -10.88
CA ASP A 42 -7.98 2.05 -10.37
C ASP A 42 -7.10 2.08 -9.12
N PHE A 43 -7.26 1.12 -8.21
CA PHE A 43 -6.35 0.95 -7.08
C PHE A 43 -4.89 0.78 -7.55
N ALA A 44 -4.67 -0.11 -8.52
CA ALA A 44 -3.33 -0.37 -9.06
C ALA A 44 -2.69 0.90 -9.64
N ARG A 45 -3.46 1.71 -10.39
CA ARG A 45 -2.97 2.99 -10.94
C ARG A 45 -2.53 3.96 -9.83
N HIS A 46 -3.32 4.10 -8.77
CA HIS A 46 -2.99 4.98 -7.64
C HIS A 46 -1.77 4.49 -6.87
N PHE A 47 -1.68 3.17 -6.66
CA PHE A 47 -0.55 2.52 -6.00
C PHE A 47 0.74 2.71 -6.80
N GLU A 48 0.75 2.37 -8.10
CA GLU A 48 1.94 2.47 -8.96
C GLU A 48 2.46 3.91 -9.05
N ALA A 49 1.57 4.89 -9.21
CA ALA A 49 1.96 6.30 -9.26
C ALA A 49 2.71 6.75 -7.99
N ARG A 50 2.25 6.28 -6.82
CA ARG A 50 2.85 6.61 -5.52
C ARG A 50 4.11 5.80 -5.25
N PHE A 51 4.11 4.52 -5.58
CA PHE A 51 5.28 3.65 -5.46
C PHE A 51 6.45 4.17 -6.30
N ASN A 52 6.19 4.54 -7.56
CA ASN A 52 7.21 5.12 -8.43
C ASN A 52 7.75 6.44 -7.88
N ARG A 53 6.91 7.28 -7.29
CA ARG A 53 7.34 8.53 -6.64
C ARG A 53 8.19 8.29 -5.38
N ALA A 54 7.90 7.24 -4.64
CA ALA A 54 8.65 6.83 -3.45
C ALA A 54 9.97 6.12 -3.80
N TYR A 55 10.12 5.65 -5.04
CA TYR A 55 11.31 4.91 -5.49
C TYR A 55 12.51 5.85 -5.74
N THR A 56 12.97 6.53 -4.70
CA THR A 56 14.12 7.45 -4.74
C THR A 56 15.29 6.88 -3.95
N TRP A 57 16.50 7.16 -4.42
CA TRP A 57 17.72 6.72 -3.75
C TRP A 57 17.78 7.20 -2.30
N ASP A 58 17.35 8.43 -2.03
CA ASP A 58 17.36 9.01 -0.69
C ASP A 58 16.42 8.26 0.26
N LEU A 59 15.22 7.87 -0.20
CA LEU A 59 14.28 7.12 0.62
C LEU A 59 14.78 5.70 0.90
N TRP A 60 15.29 5.03 -0.13
CA TRP A 60 15.90 3.70 0.01
C TRP A 60 17.13 3.72 0.92
N GLY A 61 17.98 4.73 0.79
CA GLY A 61 19.14 4.92 1.66
C GLY A 61 18.76 5.18 3.11
N ALA A 62 17.70 5.97 3.34
CA ALA A 62 17.16 6.18 4.68
C ALA A 62 16.61 4.88 5.27
N ALA A 63 15.83 4.10 4.51
CA ALA A 63 15.31 2.80 4.94
C ALA A 63 16.44 1.82 5.28
N TRP A 64 17.48 1.74 4.43
CA TRP A 64 18.67 0.91 4.67
C TRP A 64 19.34 1.22 6.01
N ILE A 65 19.49 2.51 6.35
CA ILE A 65 20.07 2.92 7.63
C ILE A 65 19.14 2.59 8.80
N LEU A 66 17.83 2.84 8.68
CA LEU A 66 16.85 2.57 9.74
C LEU A 66 16.70 1.07 10.06
N LEU A 67 16.99 0.21 9.09
CA LEU A 67 16.95 -1.24 9.23
C LEU A 67 18.35 -1.84 9.49
N ASP A 68 19.33 -1.04 9.91
CA ASP A 68 20.70 -1.48 10.23
C ASP A 68 21.42 -2.22 9.07
N GLY A 69 21.02 -1.97 7.83
CA GLY A 69 21.60 -2.55 6.62
C GLY A 69 21.28 -4.03 6.38
N VAL A 70 20.13 -4.51 6.89
CA VAL A 70 19.56 -5.83 6.59
C VAL A 70 18.61 -5.81 5.40
#